data_AF-A0A1G3IJE8-F1
#
_entry.id   AF-A0A1G3IJE8-F1
#
_cell.length_a   1.000
_cell.length_b   1.000
_cell.length_c   1.000
_cell.angle_alpha   90.00
_cell.angle_beta   90.00
_cell.angle_gamma   90.00
#
_symmetry.space_group_name_H-M   'P 1'
#
loop_
_entity.id
_entity.type
_entity.pdbx_description
1 polymer ?
#
loop_
_entity_poly.entity_id
_entity_poly.type
_entity_poly.pdbx_seq_one_letter_code
_entity_poly.pdbx_strand_id
1 'polypeptide(L)'
;MNLFLDAFWRAVAYCLHPRVIVLSLLPLLLTVALAGGLGYYFWDNTLEWVRGALEASTLVNTVWDWLQSVGAGGLKLALAPLIVIFAVTPILVMLSLLTVALLMTPLLTRLVAARRFPQLERKHGGSFVLSLLWSLGSTGLALIALLVSLPLWLIPPLILVLPPLIWGWLTYRVMAFDALAEHASVEERREIFRRHRGWLLGIGIFCGYLGAAPSMLWASGVLFAAAFVILMPLAIWLYTLIFALSSLWFAHYSLAALQALRAEVDPGAAPPSPGATTIDVQALTLPDEPTANANTTF
;
A
#
# COMPACT_ATOMS: atom_id res chain seq x y z
N MET A 1 -3.43 21.66 -0.41
CA MET A 1 -1.99 21.30 -0.52
C MET A 1 -1.38 20.90 0.82
N ASN A 2 -1.63 21.65 1.90
CA ASN A 2 -1.09 21.35 3.24
C ASN A 2 -1.40 19.93 3.74
N LEU A 3 -2.62 19.41 3.50
CA LEU A 3 -2.97 18.05 3.94
C LEU A 3 -2.14 16.94 3.29
N PHE A 4 -1.83 17.06 2.00
CA PHE A 4 -1.05 16.06 1.27
C PHE A 4 0.39 15.99 1.79
N LEU A 5 1.04 17.15 1.93
CA LEU A 5 2.42 17.27 2.40
C LEU A 5 2.56 16.94 3.89
N ASP A 6 1.61 17.39 4.73
CA ASP A 6 1.57 17.04 6.16
C ASP A 6 1.40 15.52 6.35
N ALA A 7 0.52 14.89 5.58
CA ALA A 7 0.36 13.44 5.62
C ALA A 7 1.62 12.69 5.15
N PHE A 8 2.30 13.20 4.11
CA PHE A 8 3.54 12.62 3.60
C PHE A 8 4.65 12.65 4.66
N TRP A 9 4.93 13.82 5.22
CA TRP A 9 6.01 13.98 6.19
C TRP A 9 5.78 13.14 7.45
N ARG A 10 4.53 13.07 7.90
CA ARG A 10 4.14 12.20 9.04
C ARG A 10 4.32 10.72 8.70
N ALA A 11 3.95 10.30 7.49
CA ALA A 11 4.14 8.93 7.05
C ALA A 11 5.63 8.56 7.02
N VAL A 12 6.49 9.44 6.51
CA VAL A 12 7.94 9.25 6.53
C VAL A 12 8.46 9.14 7.97
N ALA A 13 8.06 10.06 8.86
CA ALA A 13 8.47 10.03 10.27
C ALA A 13 8.00 8.74 10.99
N TYR A 14 6.79 8.27 10.72
CA TYR A 14 6.27 7.02 11.29
C TYR A 14 6.95 5.79 10.69
N CYS A 15 7.34 5.82 9.42
CA CYS A 15 8.08 4.74 8.77
C CYS A 15 9.44 4.49 9.48
N LEU A 16 10.08 5.54 9.98
CA LEU A 16 11.33 5.47 10.76
C LEU A 16 11.12 5.02 12.21
N HIS A 17 9.89 4.85 12.68
CA HIS A 17 9.64 4.39 14.04
C HIS A 17 10.10 2.93 14.21
N PRO A 18 10.83 2.57 15.29
CA PRO A 18 11.42 1.24 15.45
C PRO A 18 10.41 0.09 15.29
N ARG A 19 9.19 0.28 15.81
CA ARG A 19 8.09 -0.69 15.62
C ARG A 19 7.75 -0.95 14.16
N VAL A 20 7.71 0.09 13.31
CA VAL A 20 7.38 -0.03 11.88
C VAL A 20 8.53 -0.69 11.13
N ILE A 21 9.77 -0.33 11.46
CA ILE A 21 10.98 -0.99 10.93
C ILE A 21 10.98 -2.49 11.27
N VAL A 22 10.73 -2.85 12.52
CA VAL A 22 10.65 -4.26 12.94
C VAL A 22 9.50 -4.99 12.25
N LEU A 23 8.31 -4.38 12.15
CA LEU A 23 7.20 -4.97 11.39
C LEU A 23 7.55 -5.14 9.90
N SER A 24 8.32 -4.24 9.31
CA SER A 24 8.72 -4.32 7.89
C SER A 24 9.69 -5.47 7.59
N LEU A 25 10.36 -6.01 8.62
CA LEU A 25 11.20 -7.21 8.50
C LEU A 25 10.38 -8.50 8.50
N LEU A 26 9.14 -8.47 9.02
CA LEU A 26 8.26 -9.63 9.08
C LEU A 26 8.05 -10.34 7.73
N PRO A 27 7.71 -9.64 6.62
CA PRO A 27 7.65 -10.26 5.30
C PRO A 27 8.96 -10.90 4.85
N LEU A 28 10.10 -10.25 5.13
CA LEU A 28 11.40 -10.80 4.78
C LEU A 28 11.66 -12.10 5.54
N LEU A 29 11.44 -12.09 6.86
CA LEU A 29 11.58 -13.27 7.72
C LEU A 29 10.64 -14.39 7.28
N LEU A 30 9.39 -14.07 6.94
CA LEU A 30 8.41 -15.02 6.45
C LEU A 30 8.86 -15.64 5.13
N THR A 31 9.27 -14.83 4.16
CA THR A 31 9.76 -15.32 2.86
C THR A 31 11.01 -16.18 3.02
N VAL A 32 11.96 -15.78 3.87
CA VAL A 32 13.18 -16.56 4.16
C VAL A 32 12.82 -17.87 4.86
N ALA A 33 11.93 -17.85 5.84
CA ALA A 33 11.50 -19.05 6.56
C ALA A 33 10.75 -20.03 5.64
N LEU A 34 9.84 -19.52 4.79
CA LEU A 34 9.11 -20.35 3.84
C LEU A 34 10.02 -20.90 2.74
N ALA A 35 10.85 -20.05 2.13
CA ALA A 35 11.78 -20.49 1.08
C ALA A 35 12.82 -21.48 1.64
N GLY A 36 13.40 -21.18 2.80
CA GLY A 36 14.36 -22.04 3.47
C GLY A 36 13.73 -23.35 3.94
N GLY A 37 12.54 -23.31 4.52
CA GLY A 37 11.80 -24.50 4.94
C GLY A 37 11.41 -25.37 3.75
N LEU A 38 10.78 -24.80 2.73
CA LEU A 38 10.40 -25.55 1.52
C LEU A 38 11.63 -26.10 0.78
N GLY A 39 12.68 -25.30 0.65
CA GLY A 39 13.95 -25.72 0.06
C GLY A 39 14.59 -26.86 0.85
N TYR A 40 14.63 -26.77 2.17
CA TYR A 40 15.23 -27.82 2.99
C TYR A 40 14.48 -29.16 2.91
N TYR A 41 13.14 -29.13 2.94
CA TYR A 41 12.34 -30.37 2.98
C TYR A 41 11.97 -30.96 1.61
N PHE A 42 11.79 -30.12 0.58
CA PHE A 42 11.17 -30.56 -0.67
C PHE A 42 12.05 -30.37 -1.91
N TRP A 43 13.22 -29.75 -1.80
CA TRP A 43 14.04 -29.39 -2.98
C TRP A 43 14.39 -30.59 -3.87
N ASP A 44 15.05 -31.60 -3.32
CA ASP A 44 15.51 -32.75 -4.11
C ASP A 44 14.34 -33.52 -4.74
N ASN A 45 13.31 -33.81 -3.95
CA ASN A 45 12.07 -34.47 -4.42
C ASN A 45 11.38 -33.68 -5.55
N THR A 46 11.32 -32.35 -5.43
CA THR A 46 10.70 -31.50 -6.46
C THR A 46 11.54 -31.47 -7.73
N LEU A 47 12.87 -31.40 -7.60
CA LEU A 47 13.77 -31.44 -8.75
C LEU A 47 13.69 -32.77 -9.49
N GLU A 48 13.66 -33.89 -8.76
CA GLU A 48 13.49 -35.23 -9.34
C GLU A 48 12.16 -35.34 -10.09
N TRP A 49 11.07 -34.85 -9.49
CA TRP A 49 9.76 -34.85 -10.14
C TRP A 49 9.75 -34.01 -11.42
N VAL A 50 10.30 -32.79 -11.39
CA VAL A 50 10.39 -31.94 -12.59
C VAL A 50 11.30 -32.56 -13.65
N ARG A 51 12.45 -33.13 -13.26
CA ARG A 51 13.35 -33.83 -14.20
C ARG A 51 12.66 -35.01 -14.87
N GLY A 52 11.97 -35.85 -14.09
CA GLY A 52 11.20 -36.96 -14.64
C GLY A 52 10.10 -36.50 -15.61
N ALA A 53 9.40 -35.40 -15.28
CA ALA A 53 8.40 -34.82 -16.17
C ALA A 53 9.02 -34.27 -17.48
N LEU A 54 10.20 -33.66 -17.41
CA LEU A 54 10.93 -33.18 -18.59
C LEU A 54 11.44 -34.33 -19.46
N GLU A 55 11.97 -35.39 -18.86
CA GLU A 55 12.47 -36.58 -19.56
C GLU A 55 11.35 -37.35 -20.27
N ALA A 56 10.16 -37.39 -19.67
CA ALA A 56 8.97 -37.99 -20.30
C ALA A 56 8.44 -37.19 -21.50
N SER A 57 8.85 -35.92 -21.67
CA SER A 57 8.36 -35.06 -22.75
C SER A 57 9.18 -35.21 -24.03
N THR A 58 8.55 -35.77 -25.06
CA THR A 58 9.16 -35.91 -26.40
C THR A 58 9.57 -34.57 -27.00
N LEU A 59 8.76 -33.52 -26.81
CA LEU A 59 9.04 -32.18 -27.34
C LEU A 59 10.27 -31.55 -26.69
N VAL A 60 10.42 -31.70 -25.37
CA VAL A 60 11.60 -31.19 -24.64
C VAL A 60 12.87 -31.91 -25.10
N ASN A 61 12.80 -33.24 -25.30
CA ASN A 61 13.94 -34.01 -25.77
C ASN A 61 14.34 -33.64 -27.22
N THR A 62 13.39 -33.41 -28.12
CA THR A 62 13.70 -32.95 -29.50
C THR A 62 14.41 -31.59 -29.51
N VAL A 63 13.93 -30.63 -28.70
CA VAL A 63 14.58 -29.32 -28.55
C VAL A 63 15.98 -29.48 -27.93
N TRP A 64 16.12 -30.43 -27.01
CA TRP A 64 17.37 -30.71 -26.34
C TRP A 64 18.43 -31.30 -27.27
N ASP A 65 18.06 -32.27 -28.11
CA ASP A 65 18.97 -32.90 -29.07
C ASP A 65 19.48 -31.88 -30.08
N TRP A 66 18.60 -30.96 -30.51
CA TRP A 66 19.01 -29.80 -31.30
C TRP A 66 19.99 -28.90 -30.54
N LEU A 67 19.72 -28.59 -29.26
CA LEU A 67 20.58 -27.73 -28.46
C LEU A 67 21.97 -28.36 -28.20
N GLN A 68 22.02 -29.69 -28.05
CA GLN A 68 23.27 -30.45 -27.98
C GLN A 68 24.06 -30.34 -29.30
N SER A 69 23.38 -30.38 -30.45
CA SER A 69 24.03 -30.24 -31.76
C SER A 69 24.74 -28.89 -31.96
N VAL A 70 24.33 -27.85 -31.23
CA VAL A 70 24.92 -26.49 -31.26
C VAL A 70 25.91 -26.26 -30.10
N GLY A 71 26.21 -27.30 -29.29
CA GLY A 71 27.20 -27.24 -28.20
C GLY A 71 26.67 -26.69 -26.87
N ALA A 72 25.36 -26.47 -26.72
CA ALA A 72 24.73 -25.92 -25.52
C ALA A 72 24.15 -27.01 -24.58
N GLY A 73 24.75 -28.20 -24.59
CA GLY A 73 24.33 -29.38 -23.80
C GLY A 73 24.46 -29.24 -22.26
N GLY A 74 25.02 -28.14 -21.74
CA GLY A 74 25.04 -27.89 -20.28
C GLY A 74 23.72 -27.33 -19.72
N LEU A 75 22.84 -26.79 -20.58
CA LEU A 75 21.68 -26.00 -20.15
C LEU A 75 20.57 -26.82 -19.44
N LYS A 76 20.45 -28.13 -19.73
CA LYS A 76 19.44 -29.03 -19.15
C LYS A 76 19.60 -29.21 -17.64
N LEU A 77 20.83 -29.10 -17.13
CA LEU A 77 21.12 -29.19 -15.70
C LEU A 77 20.48 -28.04 -14.92
N ALA A 78 20.39 -26.85 -15.53
CA ALA A 78 19.79 -25.66 -14.91
C ALA A 78 18.28 -25.56 -15.13
N LEU A 79 17.71 -26.28 -16.11
CA LEU A 79 16.31 -26.13 -16.50
C LEU A 79 15.34 -26.52 -15.38
N ALA A 80 15.54 -27.68 -14.75
CA ALA A 80 14.63 -28.13 -13.69
C ALA A 80 14.65 -27.18 -12.47
N PRO A 81 15.81 -26.77 -11.92
CA PRO A 81 15.86 -25.75 -10.88
C PRO A 81 15.20 -24.42 -11.27
N LEU A 82 15.41 -23.96 -12.51
CA LEU A 82 14.79 -22.73 -12.99
C LEU A 82 13.26 -22.83 -13.01
N ILE A 83 12.70 -23.94 -13.50
CA ILE A 83 11.24 -24.17 -13.50
C ILE A 83 10.68 -24.11 -12.08
N VAL A 84 11.32 -24.78 -11.12
CA VAL A 84 10.90 -24.76 -9.71
C VAL A 84 10.95 -23.35 -9.15
N ILE A 85 12.05 -22.63 -9.35
CA ILE A 85 12.20 -21.25 -8.86
C ILE A 85 11.14 -20.34 -9.49
N PHE A 86 10.93 -20.39 -10.80
CA PHE A 86 9.93 -19.56 -11.49
C PHE A 86 8.50 -19.88 -11.08
N ALA A 87 8.18 -21.14 -10.76
CA ALA A 87 6.84 -21.53 -10.32
C ALA A 87 6.56 -21.17 -8.86
N VAL A 88 7.53 -21.40 -7.96
CA VAL A 88 7.36 -21.23 -6.51
C VAL A 88 7.51 -19.77 -6.09
N THR A 89 8.44 -19.02 -6.70
CA THR A 89 8.74 -17.63 -6.29
C THR A 89 7.52 -16.72 -6.32
N PRO A 90 6.68 -16.68 -7.38
CA PRO A 90 5.47 -15.84 -7.39
C PRO A 90 4.50 -16.18 -6.26
N ILE A 91 4.35 -17.46 -5.93
CA ILE A 91 3.47 -17.91 -4.85
C ILE A 91 3.99 -17.41 -3.50
N LEU A 92 5.29 -17.54 -3.24
CA LEU A 92 5.92 -17.03 -2.02
C LEU A 92 5.78 -15.51 -1.90
N VAL A 93 5.97 -14.78 -3.00
CA VAL A 93 5.76 -13.33 -3.05
C VAL A 93 4.30 -13.00 -2.76
N MET A 94 3.34 -13.68 -3.38
CA MET A 94 1.91 -13.47 -3.12
C MET A 94 1.53 -13.73 -1.66
N LEU A 95 2.03 -14.82 -1.05
CA LEU A 95 1.78 -15.15 0.36
C LEU A 95 2.38 -14.10 1.30
N SER A 96 3.60 -13.63 0.99
CA SER A 96 4.26 -12.57 1.75
C SER A 96 3.49 -11.26 1.66
N LEU A 97 3.14 -10.82 0.45
CA LEU A 97 2.34 -9.61 0.22
C LEU A 97 0.95 -9.70 0.86
N LEU A 98 0.30 -10.86 0.79
CA LEU A 98 -0.98 -11.09 1.44
C LEU A 98 -0.82 -10.95 2.96
N THR A 99 0.19 -11.58 3.55
CA THR A 99 0.45 -11.46 5.00
C THR A 99 0.69 -10.00 5.41
N VAL A 100 1.47 -9.26 4.63
CA VAL A 100 1.71 -7.82 4.88
C VAL A 100 0.42 -7.02 4.76
N ALA A 101 -0.37 -7.22 3.70
CA ALA A 101 -1.61 -6.50 3.50
C ALA A 101 -2.63 -6.78 4.63
N LEU A 102 -2.75 -8.03 5.07
CA LEU A 102 -3.73 -8.43 6.08
C LEU A 102 -3.30 -8.14 7.52
N LEU A 103 -1.99 -8.12 7.81
CA LEU A 103 -1.50 -7.88 9.17
C LEU A 103 -0.93 -6.47 9.34
N MET A 104 -0.05 -6.02 8.44
CA MET A 104 0.68 -4.77 8.60
C MET A 104 -0.23 -3.56 8.41
N THR A 105 -1.03 -3.53 7.33
CA THR A 105 -1.94 -2.41 7.04
C THR A 105 -2.88 -2.07 8.21
N PRO A 106 -3.67 -3.02 8.77
CA PRO A 106 -4.55 -2.70 9.89
C PRO A 106 -3.78 -2.32 11.17
N LEU A 107 -2.58 -2.86 11.39
CA LEU A 107 -1.76 -2.47 12.54
C LEU A 107 -1.24 -1.03 12.41
N LEU A 108 -0.83 -0.63 11.21
CA LEU A 108 -0.35 0.73 10.93
C LEU A 108 -1.49 1.75 10.99
N THR A 109 -2.66 1.42 10.43
CA THR A 109 -3.85 2.30 10.51
C THR A 109 -4.30 2.48 11.96
N ARG A 110 -4.34 1.40 12.75
CA ARG A 110 -4.63 1.48 14.20
C ARG A 110 -3.61 2.29 14.97
N LEU A 111 -2.32 2.16 14.66
CA LEU A 111 -1.27 2.95 15.28
C LEU A 111 -1.46 4.45 15.00
N VAL A 112 -1.77 4.81 13.75
CA VAL A 112 -2.05 6.19 13.35
C VAL A 112 -3.31 6.71 14.02
N ALA A 113 -4.39 5.93 14.01
CA ALA A 113 -5.66 6.30 14.64
C ALA A 113 -5.50 6.53 16.14
N ALA A 114 -4.83 5.62 16.86
CA ALA A 114 -4.63 5.73 18.29
C ALA A 114 -3.75 6.93 18.69
N ARG A 115 -2.72 7.27 17.89
CA ARG A 115 -1.80 8.38 18.22
C ARG A 115 -2.27 9.75 17.76
N ARG A 116 -2.90 9.83 16.58
CA ARG A 116 -3.25 11.13 15.95
C ARG A 116 -4.74 11.44 16.04
N PHE A 117 -5.59 10.43 16.00
CA PHE A 117 -7.04 10.60 15.93
C PHE A 117 -7.77 9.87 17.07
N PRO A 118 -7.36 10.03 18.35
CA PRO A 118 -7.93 9.26 19.46
C PRO A 118 -9.42 9.53 19.69
N GLN A 119 -9.92 10.69 19.26
CA GLN A 119 -11.33 11.09 19.37
C GLN A 119 -12.19 10.63 18.20
N LEU A 120 -11.61 10.01 17.16
CA LEU A 120 -12.34 9.63 15.97
C LEU A 120 -13.09 8.31 16.22
N GLU A 121 -14.41 8.40 16.26
CA GLU A 121 -15.29 7.24 16.47
C GLU A 121 -15.10 6.17 15.38
N ARG A 122 -15.04 4.90 15.81
CA ARG A 122 -14.97 3.73 14.92
C ARG A 122 -16.36 3.27 14.51
N LYS A 123 -16.79 3.65 13.30
CA LYS A 123 -18.10 3.23 12.76
C LYS A 123 -18.11 1.83 12.12
N HIS A 124 -16.96 1.17 12.00
CA HIS A 124 -16.83 -0.20 11.44
C HIS A 124 -17.59 -0.41 10.11
N GLY A 125 -17.60 0.59 9.23
CA GLY A 125 -18.33 0.56 7.95
C GLY A 125 -17.71 -0.31 6.85
N GLY A 126 -16.72 -1.12 7.19
CA GLY A 126 -16.10 -2.12 6.33
C GLY A 126 -15.82 -3.41 7.09
N SER A 127 -16.11 -4.54 6.44
CA SER A 127 -15.70 -5.88 6.89
C SER A 127 -14.47 -6.34 6.13
N PHE A 128 -13.68 -7.22 6.73
CA PHE A 128 -12.56 -7.91 6.07
C PHE A 128 -12.95 -8.52 4.73
N VAL A 129 -14.13 -9.17 4.68
CA VAL A 129 -14.65 -9.78 3.44
C VAL A 129 -14.92 -8.72 2.38
N LEU A 130 -15.40 -7.54 2.80
CA LEU A 130 -15.67 -6.43 1.90
C LEU A 130 -14.38 -5.82 1.36
N SER A 131 -13.33 -5.65 2.19
CA SER A 131 -11.99 -5.27 1.75
C SER A 131 -11.42 -6.26 0.75
N LEU A 132 -11.58 -7.56 0.98
CA LEU A 132 -11.09 -8.60 0.08
C LEU A 132 -11.81 -8.57 -1.27
N LEU A 133 -13.15 -8.56 -1.28
CA LEU A 133 -13.94 -8.48 -2.51
C LEU A 133 -13.66 -7.18 -3.28
N TRP A 134 -13.52 -6.06 -2.57
CA TRP A 134 -13.17 -4.78 -3.16
C TRP A 134 -11.79 -4.79 -3.80
N SER A 135 -10.82 -5.39 -3.12
CA SER A 135 -9.45 -5.55 -3.64
C SER A 135 -9.41 -6.46 -4.85
N LEU A 136 -10.11 -7.60 -4.82
CA LEU A 136 -10.20 -8.52 -5.95
C LEU A 136 -10.90 -7.87 -7.15
N GLY A 137 -12.03 -7.18 -6.94
CA GLY A 137 -12.74 -6.47 -8.00
C GLY A 137 -11.90 -5.33 -8.60
N SER A 138 -11.18 -4.58 -7.76
CA SER A 138 -10.27 -3.53 -8.22
C SER A 138 -9.07 -4.10 -8.97
N THR A 139 -8.52 -5.23 -8.51
CA THR A 139 -7.42 -5.94 -9.19
C THR A 139 -7.88 -6.44 -10.55
N GLY A 140 -9.06 -7.06 -10.64
CA GLY A 140 -9.64 -7.49 -11.91
C GLY A 140 -9.81 -6.33 -12.89
N LEU A 141 -10.33 -5.18 -12.42
CA LEU A 141 -10.47 -3.99 -13.26
C LEU A 141 -9.11 -3.39 -13.68
N ALA A 142 -8.10 -3.44 -12.81
CA ALA A 142 -6.74 -3.03 -13.14
C ALA A 142 -6.09 -3.97 -14.17
N LEU A 143 -6.33 -5.28 -14.09
CA LEU A 143 -5.87 -6.24 -15.10
C LEU A 143 -6.51 -5.98 -16.47
N ILE A 144 -7.83 -5.71 -16.49
CA ILE A 144 -8.53 -5.31 -17.73
C ILE A 144 -7.91 -4.02 -18.28
N ALA A 145 -7.68 -3.01 -17.44
CA ALA A 145 -7.05 -1.76 -17.85
C ALA A 145 -5.62 -2.00 -18.39
N LEU A 146 -4.85 -2.89 -17.76
CA LEU A 146 -3.51 -3.27 -18.22
C LEU A 146 -3.56 -3.90 -19.61
N LEU A 147 -4.45 -4.87 -19.84
CA LEU A 147 -4.64 -5.53 -21.14
C LEU A 147 -5.06 -4.53 -22.23
N VAL A 148 -6.05 -3.68 -21.92
CA VAL A 148 -6.51 -2.63 -22.84
C VAL A 148 -5.40 -1.60 -23.11
N SER A 149 -4.48 -1.39 -22.17
CA SER A 149 -3.38 -0.45 -22.33
C SER A 149 -2.22 -0.98 -23.20
N LEU A 150 -2.12 -2.29 -23.46
CA LEU A 150 -1.00 -2.88 -24.20
C LEU A 150 -0.75 -2.23 -25.57
N PRO A 151 -1.77 -1.96 -26.43
CA PRO A 151 -1.54 -1.30 -27.71
C PRO A 151 -0.98 0.13 -27.55
N LEU A 152 -1.35 0.82 -26.47
CA LEU A 152 -0.92 2.18 -26.19
C LEU A 152 0.54 2.26 -25.72
N TRP A 153 1.12 1.15 -25.26
CA TRP A 153 2.53 1.11 -24.81
C TRP A 153 3.52 1.27 -25.96
N LEU A 154 3.09 1.06 -27.22
CA LEU A 154 3.90 1.29 -28.41
C LEU A 154 4.24 2.78 -28.61
N ILE A 155 3.54 3.68 -27.92
CA ILE A 155 3.81 5.11 -27.93
C ILE A 155 4.77 5.42 -26.77
N PRO A 156 6.05 5.76 -27.01
CA PRO A 156 7.09 5.88 -25.98
C PRO A 156 6.76 6.75 -24.75
N PRO A 157 6.05 7.90 -24.85
CA PRO A 157 5.66 8.63 -23.64
C PRO A 157 4.57 7.92 -22.81
N LEU A 158 3.69 7.14 -23.42
CA LEU A 158 2.57 6.51 -22.73
C LEU A 158 2.97 5.31 -21.87
N ILE A 159 4.01 4.55 -22.26
CA ILE A 159 4.51 3.43 -21.46
C ILE A 159 5.07 3.88 -20.10
N LEU A 160 5.52 5.14 -19.98
CA LEU A 160 5.99 5.69 -18.71
C LEU A 160 4.83 6.17 -17.82
N VAL A 161 3.68 6.54 -18.41
CA VAL A 161 2.55 7.12 -17.68
C VAL A 161 1.49 6.08 -17.33
N LEU A 162 1.13 5.20 -18.27
CA LEU A 162 0.01 4.26 -18.11
C LEU A 162 0.23 3.24 -16.99
N PRO A 163 1.38 2.54 -16.88
CA PRO A 163 1.57 1.58 -15.80
C PRO A 163 1.53 2.22 -14.41
N PRO A 164 2.26 3.32 -14.12
CA PRO A 164 2.15 4.00 -12.82
C PRO A 164 0.75 4.57 -12.55
N LEU A 165 0.01 4.99 -13.58
CA LEU A 165 -1.37 5.46 -13.44
C LEU A 165 -2.32 4.32 -13.05
N ILE A 166 -2.24 3.17 -13.71
CA ILE A 166 -3.06 1.99 -13.42
C ILE A 166 -2.71 1.45 -12.02
N TRP A 167 -1.41 1.33 -11.72
CA TRP A 167 -0.93 0.90 -10.41
C TRP A 167 -1.32 1.87 -9.30
N GLY A 168 -1.15 3.17 -9.52
CA GLY A 168 -1.56 4.20 -8.57
C GLY A 168 -3.07 4.20 -8.34
N TRP A 169 -3.85 3.97 -9.41
CA TRP A 169 -5.29 3.82 -9.33
C TRP A 169 -5.71 2.62 -8.48
N LEU A 170 -5.07 1.46 -8.69
CA LEU A 170 -5.32 0.26 -7.90
C LEU A 170 -4.92 0.48 -6.44
N THR A 171 -3.73 1.02 -6.23
CA THR A 171 -3.15 1.25 -4.90
C THR A 171 -4.05 2.15 -4.06
N TYR A 172 -4.52 3.28 -4.60
CA TYR A 172 -5.41 4.15 -3.81
C TYR A 172 -6.74 3.48 -3.52
N ARG A 173 -7.29 2.69 -4.46
CA ARG A 173 -8.57 2.01 -4.24
C ARG A 173 -8.52 1.00 -3.12
N VAL A 174 -7.43 0.25 -3.03
CA VAL A 174 -7.21 -0.74 -1.97
C VAL A 174 -6.85 -0.04 -0.66
N MET A 175 -5.79 0.77 -0.67
CA MET A 175 -5.23 1.37 0.55
C MET A 175 -6.16 2.38 1.22
N ALA A 176 -6.85 3.24 0.45
CA ALA A 176 -7.80 4.18 1.03
C ALA A 176 -9.05 3.48 1.56
N PHE A 177 -9.46 2.37 0.93
CA PHE A 177 -10.56 1.56 1.43
C PHE A 177 -10.18 0.93 2.77
N ASP A 178 -9.01 0.29 2.85
CA ASP A 178 -8.54 -0.36 4.07
C ASP A 178 -8.29 0.63 5.22
N ALA A 179 -7.75 1.81 4.90
CA ALA A 179 -7.56 2.87 5.89
C ALA A 179 -8.89 3.39 6.49
N LEU A 180 -9.95 3.45 5.67
CA LEU A 180 -11.26 3.96 6.08
C LEU A 180 -12.19 2.88 6.64
N ALA A 181 -11.97 1.60 6.33
CA ALA A 181 -12.89 0.51 6.66
C ALA A 181 -13.26 0.43 8.16
N GLU A 182 -12.30 0.66 9.05
CA GLU A 182 -12.53 0.59 10.50
C GLU A 182 -13.21 1.85 11.07
N HIS A 183 -12.99 3.02 10.47
CA HIS A 183 -13.40 4.30 11.06
C HIS A 183 -14.59 4.96 10.36
N ALA A 184 -14.72 4.84 9.05
CA ALA A 184 -15.74 5.53 8.25
C ALA A 184 -17.01 4.68 8.07
N SER A 185 -18.16 5.34 7.95
CA SER A 185 -19.38 4.73 7.39
C SER A 185 -19.26 4.53 5.87
N VAL A 186 -20.20 3.80 5.28
CA VAL A 186 -20.23 3.55 3.83
C VAL A 186 -20.42 4.88 3.06
N GLU A 187 -21.25 5.77 3.57
CA GLU A 187 -21.57 7.09 3.02
C GLU A 187 -20.36 8.03 3.13
N GLU A 188 -19.75 8.11 4.32
CA GLU A 188 -18.55 8.91 4.57
C GLU A 188 -17.41 8.47 3.63
N ARG A 189 -17.20 7.16 3.46
CA ARG A 189 -16.17 6.61 2.55
C ARG A 189 -16.46 6.99 1.10
N ARG A 190 -17.70 6.84 0.63
CA ARG A 190 -18.08 7.21 -0.75
C ARG A 190 -17.82 8.70 -1.00
N GLU A 191 -18.14 9.55 -0.04
CA GLU A 191 -17.93 10.98 -0.16
C GLU A 191 -16.45 11.36 -0.18
N ILE A 192 -15.61 10.75 0.66
CA ILE A 192 -14.16 10.96 0.63
C ILE A 192 -13.56 10.52 -0.71
N PHE A 193 -13.97 9.35 -1.22
CA PHE A 193 -13.53 8.86 -2.53
C PHE A 193 -13.92 9.82 -3.67
N ARG A 194 -15.08 10.48 -3.55
CA ARG A 194 -15.55 11.46 -4.53
C ARG A 194 -14.78 12.78 -4.43
N ARG A 195 -14.66 13.36 -3.23
CA ARG A 195 -14.01 14.67 -2.99
C ARG A 195 -12.49 14.63 -3.19
N HIS A 196 -11.83 13.55 -2.77
CA HIS A 196 -10.38 13.47 -2.76
C HIS A 196 -9.78 12.55 -3.83
N ARG A 197 -10.56 12.13 -4.84
CA ARG A 197 -10.11 11.20 -5.90
C ARG A 197 -8.77 11.58 -6.52
N GLY A 198 -8.58 12.84 -6.89
CA GLY A 198 -7.36 13.32 -7.54
C GLY A 198 -6.14 13.23 -6.62
N TRP A 199 -6.29 13.62 -5.35
CA TRP A 199 -5.22 13.55 -4.37
C TRP A 199 -4.88 12.11 -3.98
N LEU A 200 -5.88 11.24 -3.79
CA LEU A 200 -5.69 9.82 -3.51
C LEU A 200 -4.97 9.13 -4.67
N LEU A 201 -5.35 9.44 -5.92
CA LEU A 201 -4.65 8.96 -7.11
C LEU A 201 -3.22 9.49 -7.16
N GLY A 202 -3.00 10.77 -6.84
CA GLY A 202 -1.67 11.36 -6.74
C GLY A 202 -0.76 10.60 -5.78
N ILE A 203 -1.22 10.36 -4.54
CA ILE A 203 -0.50 9.53 -3.56
C ILE A 203 -0.20 8.15 -4.16
N GLY A 204 -1.18 7.51 -4.78
CA GLY A 204 -1.03 6.20 -5.42
C GLY A 204 0.03 6.19 -6.52
N ILE A 205 0.05 7.19 -7.40
CA ILE A 205 1.05 7.31 -8.48
C ILE A 205 2.44 7.51 -7.89
N PHE A 206 2.59 8.39 -6.89
CA PHE A 206 3.87 8.58 -6.19
C PHE A 206 4.37 7.28 -5.56
N CYS A 207 3.48 6.54 -4.88
CA CYS A 207 3.81 5.24 -4.30
C CYS A 207 4.17 4.21 -5.39
N GLY A 208 3.48 4.23 -6.54
CA GLY A 208 3.76 3.37 -7.68
C GLY A 208 5.15 3.60 -8.26
N TYR A 209 5.56 4.85 -8.45
CA TYR A 209 6.93 5.19 -8.86
C TYR A 209 7.96 4.83 -7.79
N LEU A 210 7.66 5.10 -6.51
CA LEU A 210 8.56 4.73 -5.42
C LEU A 210 8.77 3.21 -5.36
N GLY A 211 7.72 2.44 -5.62
CA GLY A 211 7.77 0.99 -5.76
C GLY A 211 8.64 0.49 -6.90
N ALA A 212 8.98 1.32 -7.89
CA ALA A 212 9.95 0.96 -8.93
C ALA A 212 11.42 1.16 -8.49
N ALA A 213 11.68 1.90 -7.41
CA ALA A 213 13.05 2.18 -6.94
C ALA A 213 13.86 0.91 -6.60
N PRO A 214 13.32 -0.11 -5.89
CA PRO A 214 14.08 -1.32 -5.61
C PRO A 214 14.41 -2.12 -6.88
N SER A 215 13.66 -1.95 -7.98
CA SER A 215 13.96 -2.58 -9.27
C SER A 215 15.27 -2.07 -9.87
N MET A 216 15.70 -0.85 -9.54
CA MET A 216 17.02 -0.34 -9.92
C MET A 216 18.14 -1.10 -9.21
N LEU A 217 17.89 -1.52 -7.96
CA LEU A 217 18.82 -2.36 -7.19
C LEU A 217 18.99 -3.72 -7.86
N TRP A 218 17.90 -4.31 -8.35
CA TRP A 218 17.94 -5.54 -9.16
C TRP A 218 18.74 -5.38 -10.46
N ALA A 219 18.50 -4.28 -11.20
CA ALA A 219 19.23 -3.99 -12.44
C ALA A 219 20.75 -3.83 -12.20
N SER A 220 21.14 -3.34 -11.03
CA SER A 220 22.55 -3.22 -10.63
C SER A 220 23.20 -4.54 -10.19
N GLY A 221 22.43 -5.62 -9.99
CA GLY A 221 22.91 -6.89 -9.44
C GLY A 221 24.05 -7.55 -10.23
N VAL A 222 24.10 -7.35 -11.55
CA VAL A 222 25.21 -7.84 -12.41
C VAL A 222 26.51 -7.09 -12.11
N LEU A 223 26.43 -5.79 -11.82
CA LEU A 223 27.58 -4.94 -11.49
C LEU A 223 28.11 -5.22 -10.07
N PHE A 224 27.27 -5.76 -9.20
CA PHE A 224 27.58 -6.00 -7.78
C PHE A 224 27.34 -7.47 -7.39
N ALA A 225 27.75 -8.42 -8.23
CA ALA A 225 27.52 -9.85 -8.01
C ALA A 225 27.98 -10.33 -6.61
N ALA A 226 29.12 -9.83 -6.12
CA ALA A 226 29.61 -10.14 -4.77
C ALA A 226 28.70 -9.60 -3.64
N ALA A 227 28.02 -8.47 -3.86
CA ALA A 227 27.09 -7.88 -2.90
C ALA A 227 25.66 -8.42 -3.07
N PHE A 228 25.39 -9.28 -4.06
CA PHE A 228 24.03 -9.75 -4.37
C PHE A 228 23.34 -10.43 -3.19
N VAL A 229 24.10 -11.18 -2.38
CA VAL A 229 23.63 -11.83 -1.14
C VAL A 229 23.05 -10.82 -0.14
N ILE A 230 23.56 -9.59 -0.12
CA ILE A 230 23.10 -8.50 0.75
C ILE A 230 22.06 -7.63 0.03
N LEU A 231 22.28 -7.32 -1.25
CA LEU A 231 21.40 -6.47 -2.07
C LEU A 231 20.01 -7.07 -2.27
N MET A 232 19.90 -8.40 -2.40
CA MET A 232 18.60 -9.06 -2.61
C MET A 232 17.70 -8.93 -1.36
N PRO A 233 18.12 -9.32 -0.13
CA PRO A 233 17.35 -9.05 1.08
C PRO A 233 17.05 -7.56 1.29
N LEU A 234 18.01 -6.68 0.97
CA LEU A 234 17.85 -5.23 1.07
C LEU A 234 16.76 -4.71 0.11
N ALA A 235 16.73 -5.19 -1.13
CA ALA A 235 15.70 -4.83 -2.11
C ALA A 235 14.31 -5.29 -1.63
N ILE A 236 14.20 -6.54 -1.16
CA ILE A 236 12.96 -7.10 -0.61
C ILE A 236 12.47 -6.28 0.58
N TRP A 237 13.37 -5.93 1.51
CA TRP A 237 13.04 -5.09 2.64
C TRP A 237 12.66 -3.65 2.24
N LEU A 238 13.29 -3.10 1.20
CA LEU A 238 12.93 -1.79 0.68
C LEU A 238 11.50 -1.80 0.10
N TYR A 239 11.10 -2.85 -0.63
CA TYR A 239 9.72 -3.01 -1.09
C TYR A 239 8.73 -2.99 0.08
N THR A 240 9.05 -3.63 1.20
CA THR A 240 8.14 -3.72 2.36
C THR A 240 8.08 -2.40 3.11
N LEU A 241 9.19 -1.66 3.22
CA LEU A 241 9.21 -0.29 3.73
C LEU A 241 8.39 0.67 2.86
N ILE A 242 8.52 0.59 1.53
CA ILE A 242 7.73 1.42 0.61
C ILE A 242 6.24 1.11 0.75
N PHE A 243 5.88 -0.17 0.89
CA PHE A 243 4.51 -0.57 1.17
C PHE A 243 4.00 0.03 2.49
N ALA A 244 4.80 -0.06 3.56
CA ALA A 244 4.46 0.50 4.87
C ALA A 244 4.28 2.02 4.83
N LEU A 245 5.19 2.72 4.14
CA LEU A 245 5.12 4.17 3.91
C LEU A 245 3.82 4.53 3.17
N SER A 246 3.52 3.80 2.09
CA SER A 246 2.30 4.00 1.30
C SER A 246 1.05 3.84 2.17
N SER A 247 0.98 2.75 2.95
CA SER A 247 -0.11 2.47 3.88
C SER A 247 -0.27 3.59 4.93
N LEU A 248 0.83 4.03 5.55
CA LEU A 248 0.82 5.14 6.52
C LEU A 248 0.38 6.47 5.89
N TRP A 249 0.80 6.75 4.66
CA TRP A 249 0.42 7.97 3.95
C TRP A 249 -1.09 7.98 3.66
N PHE A 250 -1.62 6.88 3.13
CA PHE A 250 -3.06 6.73 2.94
C PHE A 250 -3.84 6.81 4.25
N ALA A 251 -3.32 6.24 5.34
CA ALA A 251 -3.94 6.33 6.66
C ALA A 251 -3.97 7.78 7.19
N HIS A 252 -2.83 8.47 7.20
CA HIS A 252 -2.75 9.86 7.67
C HIS A 252 -3.61 10.81 6.84
N TYR A 253 -3.66 10.61 5.52
CA TYR A 253 -4.46 11.45 4.63
C TYR A 253 -5.96 11.15 4.75
N SER A 254 -6.35 9.87 4.68
CA SER A 254 -7.76 9.46 4.68
C SER A 254 -8.44 9.73 6.01
N LEU A 255 -7.76 9.47 7.14
CA LEU A 255 -8.31 9.74 8.47
C LEU A 255 -8.41 11.24 8.75
N ALA A 256 -7.47 12.04 8.27
CA ALA A 256 -7.58 13.50 8.36
C ALA A 256 -8.74 14.04 7.52
N ALA A 257 -8.92 13.52 6.29
CA ALA A 257 -10.06 13.88 5.45
C ALA A 257 -11.39 13.47 6.09
N LEU A 258 -11.44 12.30 6.75
CA LEU A 258 -12.61 11.85 7.50
C LEU A 258 -12.93 12.76 8.69
N GLN A 259 -11.90 13.16 9.46
CA GLN A 259 -12.08 14.08 10.58
C GLN A 259 -12.61 15.43 10.10
N ALA A 260 -12.06 15.98 9.00
CA ALA A 260 -12.54 17.22 8.41
C ALA A 260 -14.00 17.10 7.94
N LEU A 261 -14.35 16.01 7.27
CA LEU A 261 -15.73 15.76 6.81
C LEU A 261 -16.72 15.71 8.00
N ARG A 262 -16.34 15.10 9.12
CA ARG A 262 -17.19 15.04 10.32
C ARG A 262 -17.31 16.39 11.01
N ALA A 263 -16.24 17.17 11.07
CA ALA A 263 -16.27 18.52 11.62
C ALA A 263 -17.15 19.49 10.81
N GLU A 264 -17.31 19.26 9.50
CA GLU A 264 -18.27 19.99 8.66
C GLU A 264 -19.74 19.64 8.97
N VAL A 265 -20.01 18.37 9.29
CA VAL A 265 -21.37 17.87 9.56
C VAL A 265 -21.82 18.19 10.98
N ASP A 266 -20.91 18.13 11.94
CA ASP A 266 -21.16 18.49 13.34
C ASP A 266 -20.01 19.35 13.89
N PRO A 267 -20.13 20.69 13.82
CA PRO A 267 -19.14 21.63 14.36
C PRO A 267 -18.91 21.47 15.88
N GLY A 268 -19.88 20.88 16.61
CA GLY A 268 -19.80 20.63 18.04
C GLY A 268 -19.03 19.35 18.41
N ALA A 269 -18.77 18.46 17.45
CA ALA A 269 -17.98 17.24 17.63
C ALA A 269 -16.47 17.46 17.39
N ALA A 270 -16.06 18.69 17.06
CA ALA A 270 -14.64 19.04 16.95
C ALA A 270 -13.96 18.97 18.34
N PRO A 271 -12.74 18.40 18.45
CA PRO A 271 -11.96 18.48 19.68
C PRO A 271 -11.85 19.95 20.12
N PRO A 272 -12.00 20.28 21.42
CA PRO A 272 -11.60 21.60 21.88
C PRO A 272 -10.13 21.80 21.54
N SER A 273 -9.84 22.82 20.74
CA SER A 273 -8.47 23.25 20.48
C SER A 273 -7.80 23.51 21.84
N PRO A 274 -6.65 22.90 22.15
CA PRO A 274 -5.91 23.23 23.36
C PRO A 274 -5.38 24.67 23.23
N GLY A 275 -6.18 25.63 23.70
CA GLY A 275 -5.90 27.06 23.58
C GLY A 275 -7.14 27.95 23.44
N ALA A 276 -8.32 27.41 23.12
CA ALA A 276 -9.55 28.19 23.09
C ALA A 276 -10.24 28.17 24.47
N THR A 277 -9.60 28.76 25.47
CA THR A 277 -10.35 29.24 26.64
C THR A 277 -11.14 30.45 26.15
N THR A 278 -12.34 30.21 25.62
CA THR A 278 -13.33 31.27 25.47
C THR A 278 -13.68 31.71 26.88
N ILE A 279 -13.04 32.78 27.34
CA ILE A 279 -13.49 33.51 28.52
C ILE A 279 -14.83 34.11 28.09
N ASP A 280 -15.92 33.46 28.51
CA ASP A 280 -17.25 34.02 28.39
C ASP A 280 -17.32 35.18 29.39
N VAL A 281 -16.95 36.38 28.93
CA VAL A 281 -17.11 37.61 29.72
C VAL A 281 -18.59 37.90 29.71
N GLN A 282 -19.31 37.30 30.65
CA GLN A 282 -20.68 37.67 30.94
C GLN A 282 -20.67 39.15 31.35
N ALA A 283 -21.15 40.00 30.46
CA ALA A 283 -21.25 41.43 30.71
C ALA A 283 -22.15 41.65 31.93
N LEU A 284 -21.53 42.00 33.06
CA LEU A 284 -22.22 42.50 34.24
C LEU A 284 -22.96 43.78 33.82
N THR A 285 -24.28 43.69 33.69
CA THR A 285 -25.15 44.85 33.63
C THR A 285 -24.98 45.63 34.93
N LEU A 286 -24.38 46.81 34.85
CA LEU A 286 -24.33 47.76 35.95
C LEU A 286 -25.76 48.21 36.26
N PRO A 287 -26.26 48.05 37.50
CA PRO A 287 -27.51 48.65 37.90
C PRO A 287 -27.24 50.14 38.14
N ASP A 288 -27.51 50.97 37.12
CA ASP A 288 -27.93 52.37 37.23
C ASP A 288 -27.84 53.02 35.83
N GLU A 289 -28.82 52.76 34.97
CA GLU A 289 -29.20 53.73 33.94
C GLU A 289 -30.57 54.31 34.31
N PRO A 290 -30.68 55.63 34.53
CA PRO A 290 -31.97 56.26 34.79
C PRO A 290 -32.79 56.27 33.50
N THR A 291 -34.04 55.85 33.62
CA THR A 291 -35.06 55.91 32.57
C THR A 291 -35.27 57.35 32.10
N ALA A 292 -34.69 57.70 30.94
CA ALA A 292 -34.99 58.94 30.26
C ALA A 292 -36.40 58.87 29.62
N ASN A 293 -37.41 59.14 30.45
CA ASN A 293 -38.72 59.57 29.97
C ASN A 293 -38.57 60.98 29.38
N ALA A 294 -38.72 61.11 28.07
CA ALA A 294 -39.00 62.39 27.42
C ALA A 294 -40.11 62.22 26.40
N ASN A 295 -41.34 62.14 26.93
CA ASN A 295 -42.53 62.62 26.22
C ASN A 295 -42.46 64.15 26.19
N THR A 296 -42.32 64.75 25.01
CA THR A 296 -42.85 66.09 24.75
C THR A 296 -43.17 66.25 23.27
N THR A 297 -44.47 66.20 23.00
CA THR A 297 -45.19 66.90 21.94
C THR A 297 -44.95 68.41 21.97
N PHE A 298 -44.62 68.99 20.81
CA PHE A 298 -45.16 70.19 20.13
C PHE A 298 -44.08 70.85 19.28
#